data_AF-A0A654BLE0-F1
#
_entry.id   AF-A0A654BLE0-F1
#
_cell.length_a   1.000
_cell.length_b   1.000
_cell.length_c   1.000
_cell.angle_alpha   90.00
_cell.angle_beta   90.00
_cell.angle_gamma   90.00
#
_symmetry.space_group_name_H-M   'P 1'
#
loop_
_entity.id
_entity.type
_entity.pdbx_description
1 polymer ?
#
loop_
_entity_poly.entity_id
_entity_poly.type
_entity_poly.pdbx_seq_one_letter_code
_entity_poly.pdbx_strand_id
1 'polypeptide(L)' 'MQPGEFYEKLTQIEKEHLAENLASDLNVISDDIRKIVLGYFDQVSTDLKTSIGTKMKEH' A
#
# COMPACT_ATOMS: atom_id res chain seq x y z
N MET A 1 15.75 8.31 -7.24
CA MET A 1 14.45 8.70 -6.65
C MET A 1 14.08 7.60 -5.68
N GLN A 2 13.78 7.94 -4.43
CA GLN A 2 13.38 6.96 -3.43
C GLN A 2 11.87 6.64 -3.56
N PRO A 3 11.39 5.48 -3.11
CA PRO A 3 9.98 5.11 -3.24
C PRO A 3 9.01 6.12 -2.60
N GLY A 4 9.37 6.71 -1.46
CA GLY A 4 8.55 7.74 -0.80
C GLY A 4 8.43 9.00 -1.64
N GLU A 5 9.55 9.51 -2.16
CA GLU A 5 9.59 10.67 -3.08
C GLU A 5 8.83 10.41 -4.39
N PHE A 6 8.80 9.16 -4.86
CA PHE A 6 8.00 8.78 -6.01
C PHE A 6 6.51 8.77 -5.67
N TYR A 7 6.14 8.16 -4.55
CA TYR A 7 4.76 8.10 -4.08
C TYR A 7 4.15 9.49 -3.88
N GLU A 8 4.91 10.45 -3.35
CA GLU A 8 4.47 11.83 -3.18
C GLU A 8 4.14 12.55 -4.49
N LYS A 9 4.77 12.14 -5.59
CA LYS A 9 4.56 12.75 -6.92
C LYS A 9 3.38 12.17 -7.69
N LEU A 10 2.85 11.02 -7.23
CA LEU A 10 1.67 10.42 -7.84
C LEU A 10 0.46 11.34 -7.66
N THR A 11 -0.35 11.42 -8.71
CA THR A 11 -1.69 12.01 -8.60
C THR A 11 -2.55 11.18 -7.65
N GLN A 12 -3.64 11.78 -7.16
CA GLN A 12 -4.54 11.08 -6.25
C GLN A 12 -5.09 9.77 -6.87
N ILE A 13 -5.48 9.80 -8.14
CA ILE A 13 -6.02 8.63 -8.86
C ILE A 13 -4.95 7.53 -8.97
N GLU A 14 -3.69 7.89 -9.26
CA GLU A 14 -2.60 6.90 -9.31
C GLU A 14 -2.31 6.29 -7.94
N LYS A 15 -2.41 7.06 -6.84
CA LYS A 15 -2.29 6.54 -5.48
C LYS A 15 -3.41 5.56 -5.13
N GLU A 16 -4.63 5.86 -5.54
CA GLU A 16 -5.80 5.00 -5.34
C GLU A 16 -5.63 3.66 -6.06
N HIS A 17 -5.27 3.68 -7.35
CA HIS A 17 -5.01 2.44 -8.11
C HIS A 17 -3.82 1.65 -7.57
N LEU A 18 -2.75 2.32 -7.14
CA LEU A 18 -1.61 1.65 -6.53
C LEU A 18 -2.03 0.90 -5.25
N ALA A 19 -2.80 1.56 -4.38
CA ALA A 19 -3.27 0.96 -3.14
C ALA A 19 -4.22 -0.21 -3.39
N GLU A 20 -5.12 -0.11 -4.38
CA GLU A 20 -6.05 -1.17 -4.78
C GLU A 20 -5.29 -2.40 -5.30
N ASN A 21 -4.33 -2.20 -6.21
CA ASN A 21 -3.52 -3.30 -6.75
C ASN A 21 -2.74 -4.03 -5.64
N LEU A 22 -2.06 -3.27 -4.78
CA LEU A 22 -1.30 -3.83 -3.66
C LEU A 22 -2.20 -4.54 -2.64
N ALA A 23 -3.39 -4.01 -2.36
CA ALA A 23 -4.35 -4.63 -1.46
C ALA A 23 -4.83 -6.00 -1.99
N SER A 24 -5.12 -6.08 -3.28
CA SER A 24 -5.53 -7.33 -3.94
C SER A 24 -4.45 -8.41 -3.83
N ASP A 25 -3.20 -8.07 -4.14
CA ASP A 25 -2.06 -8.98 -4.04
C ASP A 25 -1.79 -9.41 -2.59
N LEU A 26 -1.94 -8.50 -1.62
CA LEU A 26 -1.73 -8.80 -0.21
C LEU A 26 -2.87 -9.62 0.42
N ASN A 27 -4.09 -9.56 -0.12
CA ASN A 27 -5.24 -10.26 0.42
C ASN A 27 -5.10 -11.79 0.33
N VAL A 28 -4.34 -12.30 -0.64
CA VAL A 28 -4.11 -13.75 -0.82
C VAL A 28 -2.88 -14.27 -0.06
N ILE A 29 -2.13 -13.40 0.61
CA ILE A 29 -0.90 -13.75 1.35
C ILE A 29 -1.22 -13.96 2.83
N SER A 30 -0.49 -14.86 3.52
CA SER A 30 -0.67 -15.10 4.95
C SER A 30 -0.51 -13.83 5.79
N ASP A 31 -1.25 -13.75 6.90
CA ASP A 31 -1.30 -12.55 7.75
C ASP A 31 0.08 -12.15 8.30
N ASP A 32 0.94 -13.13 8.62
CA ASP A 32 2.26 -12.85 9.17
C ASP A 32 3.18 -12.19 8.12
N ILE A 33 3.17 -12.68 6.88
CA ILE A 33 3.93 -12.07 5.79
C ILE A 33 3.34 -10.71 5.41
N ARG A 34 2.01 -10.62 5.34
CA ARG A 34 1.28 -9.38 5.09
C ARG A 34 1.65 -8.28 6.07
N LYS A 35 1.74 -8.58 7.37
CA LYS A 35 2.17 -7.62 8.40
C LYS A 35 3.59 -7.09 8.15
N ILE A 36 4.52 -7.96 7.78
CA ILE A 36 5.90 -7.56 7.47
C ILE A 36 5.91 -6.63 6.24
N VAL A 37 5.21 -7.01 5.18
CA VAL A 37 5.17 -6.22 3.94
C VAL A 37 4.50 -4.86 4.15
N LEU A 38 3.42 -4.79 4.92
CA LEU A 38 2.81 -3.51 5.32
C LEU A 38 3.79 -2.64 6.12
N GLY A 39 4.69 -3.24 6.91
CA GLY A 39 5.78 -2.52 7.58
C GLY A 39 6.74 -1.85 6.60
N TYR A 40 7.08 -2.51 5.48
CA TYR A 40 7.90 -1.88 4.43
C TYR A 40 7.17 -0.71 3.76
N PHE A 41 5.88 -0.84 3.50
CA PHE A 41 5.10 0.27 2.92
C PHE A 41 4.93 1.43 3.89
N ASP A 42 4.85 1.19 5.20
CA ASP A 42 4.80 2.26 6.21
C ASP A 42 6.11 3.06 6.26
N GLN A 43 7.26 2.41 6.05
CA GLN A 43 8.56 3.09 5.89
C GLN A 43 8.63 3.97 4.64
N VAL A 44 7.88 3.62 3.58
CA VAL A 44 7.77 4.41 2.36
C VAL A 44 6.82 5.60 2.58
N SER A 45 5.64 5.32 3.14
CA SER A 45 4.63 6.31 3.49
C SER A 45 3.54 5.69 4.35
N THR A 46 3.27 6.28 5.52
CA THR A 46 2.15 5.89 6.37
C THR A 46 0.78 6.06 5.68
N ASP A 47 0.67 7.04 4.78
CA ASP A 47 -0.52 7.24 3.94
C ASP A 47 -0.74 6.03 3.01
N LEU A 48 0.32 5.59 2.33
CA LEU A 48 0.27 4.41 1.46
C LEU A 48 -0.17 3.16 2.22
N LYS A 49 0.48 2.86 3.35
CA LYS A 49 0.12 1.70 4.19
C LYS A 49 -1.33 1.77 4.67
N THR A 50 -1.81 2.97 5.00
CA THR A 50 -3.20 3.17 5.45
C THR A 50 -4.19 2.94 4.30
N SER A 51 -3.90 3.49 3.11
CA SER A 51 -4.73 3.32 1.92
C SER A 51 -4.85 1.85 1.53
N ILE A 52 -3.74 1.12 1.49
CA ILE A 52 -3.73 -0.34 1.26
C ILE A 52 -4.63 -1.03 2.30
N GLY A 53 -4.43 -0.75 3.59
CA GLY A 53 -5.22 -1.37 4.65
C GLY A 53 -6.72 -1.06 4.61
N THR A 54 -7.11 0.10 4.08
CA THR A 54 -8.51 0.44 3.81
C THR A 54 -9.05 -0.38 2.64
N LYS A 55 -8.32 -0.43 1.51
CA LYS A 55 -8.70 -1.22 0.33
C LYS A 55 -8.84 -2.71 0.61
N MET A 56 -7.97 -3.27 1.46
CA MET A 56 -8.06 -4.67 1.88
C MET A 56 -9.36 -4.99 2.65
N LYS A 57 -9.99 -4.01 3.30
CA LYS A 57 -11.25 -4.19 4.04
C LYS A 57 -12.49 -3.99 3.20
N GLU A 58 -12.35 -3.39 2.02
CA GLU A 58 -13.44 -3.16 1.06
C GLU A 58 -13.78 -4.43 0.25
N HIS A 59 -12.92 -5.46 0.32
CA HIS A 59 -13.05 -6.77 -0.34
C HIS A 59 -13.07 -7.90 0.69
#